data_AF-A0A3P8J3M5-F1
#
_entry.id   AF-A0A3P8J3M5-F1
#
_cell.length_a   1.000
_cell.length_b   1.000
_cell.length_c   1.000
_cell.angle_alpha   90.00
_cell.angle_beta   90.00
_cell.angle_gamma   90.00
#
_symmetry.space_group_name_H-M   'P 1'
#
loop_
_entity.id
_entity.type
_entity.pdbx_description
1 polymer ?
#
loop_
_entity_poly.entity_id
_entity_poly.type
_entity_poly.pdbx_seq_one_letter_code
_entity_poly.pdbx_strand_id
1 'polypeptide(L)'
;MYDFDWSSIVPSMPYLLAGLVITLKITVIAIVIGIVWGTLLAVMRLSSFLPLAWFAKTYVNVFRSIPLVMVLLWFYLIVPGFYRTCLACRQRPISGLSRP
;
A
#
# COMPACT_ATOMS: atom_id res chain seq x y z
N MET A 1 -26.04 -1.75 34.60
CA MET A 1 -26.14 -2.61 33.39
C MET A 1 -25.78 -1.75 32.21
N TYR A 2 -24.89 -2.20 31.32
CA TYR A 2 -24.69 -1.55 30.02
C TYR A 2 -25.88 -1.97 29.15
N ASP A 3 -26.80 -1.05 28.89
CA ASP A 3 -27.90 -1.29 27.95
C ASP A 3 -27.37 -1.06 26.53
N PHE A 4 -27.40 -2.10 25.70
CA PHE A 4 -26.97 -2.00 24.30
C PHE A 4 -28.02 -1.22 23.49
N ASP A 5 -27.68 0.01 23.11
CA ASP A 5 -28.58 0.92 22.39
C ASP A 5 -28.50 0.75 20.86
N TRP A 6 -29.27 -0.21 20.33
CA TRP A 6 -29.31 -0.55 18.91
C TRP A 6 -29.92 0.54 18.02
N SER A 7 -30.61 1.51 18.62
CA SER A 7 -31.24 2.67 17.95
C SER A 7 -30.25 3.54 17.17
N SER A 8 -28.97 3.54 17.57
CA SER A 8 -27.90 4.35 16.95
C SER A 8 -27.26 3.74 15.70
N ILE A 9 -27.54 2.46 15.40
CA ILE A 9 -26.96 1.76 14.23
C ILE A 9 -27.70 2.13 12.94
N VAL A 10 -29.03 2.27 13.01
CA VAL A 10 -29.87 2.56 11.83
C VAL A 10 -29.48 3.86 11.13
N PRO A 11 -29.21 4.98 11.83
CA PRO A 11 -28.70 6.21 11.21
C PRO A 11 -27.29 6.07 10.61
N SER A 12 -26.48 5.13 11.11
CA SER A 12 -25.08 4.96 10.72
C SER A 12 -24.91 3.99 9.53
N MET A 13 -25.94 3.21 9.19
CA MET A 13 -25.98 2.30 8.05
C MET A 13 -25.42 2.86 6.72
N PRO A 14 -25.75 4.09 6.27
CA PRO A 14 -25.20 4.62 5.03
C PRO A 14 -23.66 4.75 5.07
N TYR A 15 -23.09 5.15 6.22
CA TYR A 15 -21.63 5.24 6.38
C TYR A 15 -20.98 3.86 6.40
N LEU A 16 -21.62 2.88 7.05
CA LEU A 16 -21.14 1.50 7.09
C LEU A 16 -21.12 0.88 5.69
N LEU A 17 -22.19 1.08 4.90
CA LEU A 17 -22.27 0.63 3.51
C LEU A 17 -21.24 1.33 2.63
N ALA A 18 -21.01 2.63 2.80
CA ALA A 18 -19.96 3.35 2.08
C ALA A 18 -18.56 2.79 2.40
N GLY A 19 -18.27 2.54 3.67
CA GLY A 19 -17.01 1.92 4.10
C GLY A 19 -16.83 0.50 3.55
N LEU A 20 -17.91 -0.29 3.52
CA LEU A 20 -17.94 -1.63 2.92
C LEU A 20 -17.59 -1.57 1.43
N VAL A 21 -18.22 -0.66 0.68
CA VAL A 21 -17.94 -0.49 -0.75
C VAL A 21 -16.49 -0.10 -1.01
N ILE A 22 -15.92 0.79 -0.18
CA ILE A 22 -14.51 1.16 -0.30
C ILE A 22 -13.61 -0.05 -0.05
N THR A 23 -13.88 -0.83 1.00
CA THR A 23 -13.13 -2.04 1.35
C THR A 23 -13.18 -3.07 0.23
N LEU A 24 -14.36 -3.31 -0.34
CA LEU A 24 -14.52 -4.21 -1.48
C LEU A 24 -13.74 -3.73 -2.70
N LYS A 25 -13.80 -2.43 -3.03
CA LYS A 25 -13.06 -1.87 -4.16
C LYS A 25 -11.55 -2.08 -4.01
N ILE A 26 -10.97 -1.75 -2.85
CA ILE A 26 -9.54 -1.93 -2.62
C ILE A 26 -9.15 -3.40 -2.63
N THR A 27 -9.96 -4.29 -2.05
CA THR A 27 -9.70 -5.73 -2.02
C THR A 27 -9.71 -6.33 -3.42
N VAL A 28 -10.69 -5.99 -4.25
CA VAL A 28 -10.77 -6.48 -5.64
C VAL A 28 -9.53 -6.05 -6.43
N ILE A 29 -9.17 -4.77 -6.37
CA ILE A 29 -7.98 -4.26 -7.08
C ILE A 29 -6.70 -4.93 -6.57
N ALA A 30 -6.55 -5.07 -5.25
CA ALA A 30 -5.39 -5.70 -4.63
C ALA A 30 -5.26 -7.19 -5.03
N ILE A 31 -6.38 -7.92 -5.09
CA ILE A 31 -6.41 -9.32 -5.53
C ILE A 31 -5.98 -9.43 -6.99
N VAL A 32 -6.54 -8.61 -7.88
CA VAL A 32 -6.22 -8.65 -9.32
C VAL A 32 -4.71 -8.40 -9.52
N ILE A 33 -4.17 -7.34 -8.93
CA ILE A 33 -2.74 -7.02 -9.04
C ILE A 33 -1.89 -8.11 -8.38
N GLY A 34 -2.29 -8.58 -7.20
CA GLY A 34 -1.58 -9.61 -6.45
C GLY A 34 -1.52 -10.94 -7.18
N ILE A 35 -2.59 -11.34 -7.88
CA ILE A 35 -2.60 -12.53 -8.73
C ILE A 35 -1.66 -12.33 -9.91
N VAL A 36 -1.76 -11.23 -10.66
CA VAL A 36 -0.89 -11.00 -11.83
C VAL A 36 0.59 -11.04 -11.42
N TRP A 37 0.95 -10.32 -10.35
CA TRP A 37 2.32 -10.25 -9.86
C TRP A 37 2.79 -11.59 -9.26
N GLY A 38 1.95 -12.25 -8.47
CA GLY A 38 2.24 -13.55 -7.87
C GLY A 38 2.42 -14.64 -8.92
N THR A 39 1.63 -14.61 -10.00
CA THR A 39 1.73 -15.57 -11.10
C THR A 39 3.03 -15.37 -11.87
N LEU A 40 3.41 -14.12 -12.13
CA LEU A 40 4.71 -13.78 -12.76
C LEU A 40 5.88 -14.30 -11.90
N LEU A 41 5.85 -14.09 -10.59
CA LEU A 41 6.86 -14.62 -9.66
C LEU A 41 6.88 -16.15 -9.63
N ALA A 42 5.72 -16.79 -9.68
CA ALA A 42 5.60 -18.25 -9.72
C ALA A 42 6.26 -18.84 -10.98
N VAL A 43 6.01 -18.23 -12.15
CA VAL A 43 6.64 -18.62 -13.42
C VAL A 43 8.15 -18.39 -13.36
N MET A 44 8.61 -17.23 -12.86
CA MET A 44 10.04 -16.94 -12.70
C MET A 44 10.76 -17.95 -11.79
N ARG A 45 10.06 -18.47 -10.77
CA ARG A 45 10.59 -19.50 -9.87
C ARG A 45 10.77 -20.86 -10.54
N LEU A 46 9.96 -21.19 -11.55
CA LEU A 46 10.06 -22.44 -12.32
C LEU A 46 11.14 -22.37 -13.42
N SER A 47 11.67 -21.19 -13.72
CA SER A 47 12.70 -21.02 -14.74
C SER A 47 13.99 -21.74 -14.36
N SER A 48 14.64 -22.37 -15.35
CA SER A 48 15.94 -23.03 -15.19
C SER A 48 17.08 -22.04 -14.92
N PHE A 49 16.86 -20.74 -15.12
CA PHE A 49 17.88 -19.70 -14.88
C PHE A 49 17.99 -19.41 -13.37
N LEU A 50 19.02 -19.98 -12.74
CA LEU A 50 19.26 -19.92 -11.29
C LEU A 50 19.16 -18.51 -10.67
N PRO A 51 19.73 -17.44 -11.26
CA PRO A 51 19.62 -16.09 -10.68
C PRO A 51 18.18 -15.58 -10.60
N LEU A 52 17.36 -15.87 -11.61
CA LEU A 52 15.97 -15.41 -11.67
C LEU A 52 15.08 -16.20 -10.70
N ALA A 53 15.29 -17.51 -10.61
CA ALA A 53 14.61 -18.35 -9.63
C ALA A 53 14.98 -17.98 -8.19
N TRP A 54 16.26 -17.65 -7.95
CA TRP A 54 16.73 -17.16 -6.65
C TRP A 54 16.11 -15.81 -6.30
N PHE A 55 16.08 -14.85 -7.23
CA PHE A 55 15.42 -13.56 -7.02
C PHE A 55 13.94 -13.71 -6.64
N ALA A 56 13.19 -14.52 -7.39
CA ALA A 56 11.78 -14.79 -7.09
C ALA A 56 11.61 -15.45 -5.71
N LYS A 57 12.48 -16.40 -5.35
CA LYS A 57 12.46 -17.07 -4.04
C LYS A 57 12.74 -16.10 -2.90
N THR A 58 13.75 -15.23 -3.04
CA THR A 58 14.11 -14.22 -2.05
C THR A 58 12.97 -13.21 -1.88
N TYR A 59 12.40 -12.71 -2.98
CA TYR A 59 11.26 -11.80 -2.94
C TYR A 59 10.10 -12.43 -2.15
N VAL A 60 9.63 -13.61 -2.54
CA VAL A 60 8.50 -14.27 -1.87
C VAL A 60 8.81 -14.54 -0.39
N ASN A 61 10.02 -14.97 -0.06
CA ASN A 61 10.42 -15.24 1.32
C ASN A 61 10.41 -13.98 2.21
N VAL A 62 10.92 -12.86 1.68
CA VAL A 62 10.95 -11.57 2.39
C VAL A 62 9.53 -11.05 2.61
N PHE A 63 8.71 -10.98 1.57
CA PHE A 63 7.34 -10.44 1.68
C PHE A 63 6.43 -11.28 2.57
N ARG A 64 6.67 -12.59 2.73
CA ARG A 64 5.95 -13.44 3.69
C ARG A 64 6.42 -13.26 5.13
N SER A 65 7.66 -12.84 5.33
CA SER A 65 8.26 -12.62 6.65
C SER A 65 7.99 -11.22 7.20
N ILE A 66 7.71 -10.25 6.33
CA ILE A 66 7.39 -8.88 6.72
C ILE A 66 5.92 -8.79 7.17
N PRO A 67 5.63 -8.30 8.39
CA PRO A 67 4.26 -8.05 8.82
C PRO A 67 3.61 -6.98 7.93
N LEU A 68 2.37 -7.22 7.48
CA LEU A 68 1.64 -6.27 6.63
C LEU A 68 1.53 -4.88 7.28
N VAL A 69 1.35 -4.84 8.60
CA VAL A 69 1.31 -3.59 9.39
C VAL A 69 2.61 -2.78 9.23
N MET A 70 3.78 -3.44 9.18
CA MET A 70 5.06 -2.76 9.03
C MET A 70 5.16 -2.04 7.68
N VAL A 71 4.66 -2.70 6.61
CA VAL A 71 4.57 -2.10 5.27
C VAL A 71 3.64 -0.90 5.29
N LEU A 72 2.43 -1.04 5.86
CA LEU A 72 1.47 0.06 5.95
C LEU A 72 2.01 1.26 6.73
N LEU A 73 2.70 1.02 7.85
CA LEU A 73 3.30 2.09 8.66
C LEU A 73 4.37 2.85 7.89
N TRP A 74 5.27 2.13 7.19
CA TRP A 74 6.30 2.77 6.36
C TRP A 74 5.67 3.58 5.23
N PHE A 75 4.65 3.04 4.55
CA PHE A 75 3.92 3.77 3.52
C PHE A 75 3.23 5.01 4.09
N TYR A 76 2.55 4.89 5.22
CA TYR A 76 1.84 5.99 5.86
C TYR A 76 2.79 7.10 6.36
N LEU A 77 3.97 6.76 6.89
CA LEU A 77 4.92 7.71 7.47
C LEU A 77 5.89 8.32 6.44
N ILE A 78 6.45 7.49 5.55
CA ILE A 78 7.56 7.88 4.67
C ILE A 78 7.05 8.54 3.39
N VAL A 79 6.00 8.00 2.77
CA VAL A 79 5.47 8.50 1.49
C VAL A 79 5.05 9.98 1.56
N PRO A 80 4.31 10.48 2.57
CA PRO A 80 3.94 11.89 2.60
C PRO A 80 5.16 12.81 2.79
N GLY A 81 6.16 12.40 3.58
CA GLY A 81 7.41 13.15 3.77
C GLY A 81 8.24 13.20 2.49
N PHE A 82 8.36 12.06 1.79
CA PHE A 82 9.02 11.97 0.50
C PHE A 82 8.32 12.83 -0.57
N TYR A 83 6.99 12.73 -0.68
CA TYR A 83 6.18 13.53 -1.59
C TYR A 83 6.38 15.03 -1.35
N ARG A 84 6.28 15.48 -0.08
CA ARG A 84 6.54 16.88 0.32
C ARG A 84 7.95 17.33 -0.03
N THR A 85 8.96 16.49 0.17
CA THR A 85 10.36 16.83 -0.15
C THR A 85 10.59 16.94 -1.66
N CYS A 86 10.03 16.03 -2.45
CA CYS A 86 10.07 16.11 -3.92
C CYS A 86 9.36 17.37 -4.45
N LEU A 87 8.20 17.73 -3.89
CA LEU A 87 7.52 18.99 -4.23
C LEU A 87 8.30 20.21 -3.76
N ALA A 88 8.89 20.18 -2.57
CA ALA A 88 9.71 21.27 -2.05
C ALA A 88 10.94 21.50 -2.95
N CYS A 89 11.56 20.44 -3.47
CA CYS A 89 12.63 20.54 -4.47
C CYS A 89 12.12 21.09 -5.81
N ARG A 90 10.88 20.77 -6.21
CA ARG A 90 10.26 21.33 -7.43
C ARG A 90 9.86 22.81 -7.27
N GLN A 91 9.49 23.24 -6.07
CA GLN A 91 9.00 24.59 -5.80
C GLN A 91 10.10 25.57 -5.36
N ARG A 92 11.38 25.16 -5.26
CA ARG A 92 12.47 26.09 -4.90
C ARG A 92 12.62 27.17 -5.98
N PRO A 93 12.26 28.44 -5.72
CA PRO A 93 12.56 29.50 -6.66
C PRO A 93 14.08 29.72 -6.67
N ILE A 94 14.66 29.78 -7.87
CA ILE A 94 16.04 30.16 -8.18
C ILE A 94 16.34 31.64 -7.87
N SER A 95 15.76 32.20 -6.80
CA SER A 95 15.88 33.61 -6.41
C SER A 95 17.05 33.87 -5.46
N GLY A 96 18.16 33.15 -5.63
CA GLY A 96 19.32 33.19 -4.73
C GLY A 96 20.67 33.50 -5.42
N LEU A 97 20.70 33.78 -6.72
CA LEU A 97 21.93 34.05 -7.48
C LEU A 97 22.00 35.50 -7.98
N SER A 98 21.63 36.47 -7.15
CA SER A 98 21.81 37.90 -7.46
C SER A 98 21.71 38.73 -6.18
N ARG A 99 22.68 38.64 -5.27
CA ARG A 99 23.11 39.80 -4.47
C ARG A 99 24.63 39.76 -4.27
N PRO A 100 25.31 40.89 -4.48
CA PRO A 100 26.77 41.01 -4.62
C PRO A 100 27.54 40.75 -3.32
#